data_AF-A0A3C0IQX5-F1
#
_entry.id   AF-A0A3C0IQX5-F1
#
_cell.length_a   1.000
_cell.length_b   1.000
_cell.length_c   1.000
_cell.angle_alpha   90.00
_cell.angle_beta   90.00
_cell.angle_gamma   90.00
#
_symmetry.space_group_name_H-M   'P 1'
#
loop_
_entity.id
_entity.type
_entity.pdbx_description
1 polymer ?
#
loop_
_entity_poly.entity_id
_entity_poly.type
_entity_poly.pdbx_seq_one_letter_code
_entity_poly.pdbx_strand_id
1 'polypeptide(L)' 'MAELQQKAQALGANAIVGVDLDFETVGNGGSMLMVVATGTAVSV' A
#
# COMPACT_ATOMS: atom_id res chain seq x y z
N MET A 1 -5.61 -1.20 -1.74
CA MET A 1 -5.67 -2.19 -0.65
C MET A 1 -5.56 -3.63 -1.15
N ALA A 2 -6.39 -4.04 -2.13
CA ALA A 2 -6.37 -5.42 -2.65
C ALA A 2 -4.99 -5.85 -3.18
N GLU A 3 -4.27 -4.97 -3.88
CA GLU A 3 -2.93 -5.30 -4.41
C GLU A 3 -1.89 -5.54 -3.30
N LEU A 4 -1.90 -4.71 -2.25
CA LEU A 4 -1.00 -4.84 -1.10
C LEU A 4 -1.29 -6.13 -0.31
N GLN A 5 -2.56 -6.49 -0.15
CA GLN A 5 -2.96 -7.77 0.45
C GLN A 5 -2.56 -8.97 -0.39
N GLN A 6 -2.76 -8.93 -1.71
CA GLN A 6 -2.33 -10.00 -2.61
C GLN A 6 -0.82 -10.21 -2.56
N LYS A 7 -0.03 -9.14 -2.52
CA LYS A 7 1.44 -9.24 -2.36
C LYS A 7 1.82 -9.87 -1.03
N ALA A 8 1.22 -9.43 0.09
CA ALA A 8 1.50 -10.02 1.40
C ALA A 8 1.11 -11.51 1.45
N GLN A 9 -0.03 -11.87 0.85
CA GLN A 9 -0.51 -13.24 0.80
C GLN A 9 0.38 -14.13 -0.08
N ALA A 10 0.88 -13.61 -1.21
CA ALA A 10 1.86 -14.30 -2.05
C ALA A 10 3.20 -14.52 -1.34
N LEU A 11 3.56 -13.65 -0.38
CA LEU A 11 4.73 -13.80 0.49
C LEU A 11 4.50 -14.77 1.66
N GLY A 12 3.28 -15.32 1.83
CA GLY A 12 2.93 -16.20 2.94
C GLY A 12 2.71 -15.48 4.27
N ALA A 13 2.55 -14.16 4.24
CA ALA A 13 2.22 -13.37 5.42
C ALA A 13 0.74 -13.57 5.82
N ASN A 14 0.47 -13.59 7.12
CA ASN A 14 -0.88 -13.71 7.68
C ASN A 14 -1.46 -12.35 8.12
N ALA A 15 -0.62 -11.31 8.21
CA ALA A 15 -1.04 -9.95 8.52
C ALA A 15 -0.11 -8.91 7.86
N ILE A 16 -0.58 -7.67 7.81
CA ILE A 16 0.22 -6.51 7.41
C ILE A 16 0.13 -5.49 8.54
N VAL A 17 1.27 -5.13 9.11
CA VAL A 17 1.38 -4.21 10.24
C VAL A 17 2.05 -2.91 9.81
N GLY A 18 1.72 -1.82 10.51
CA GLY A 18 2.25 -0.49 10.20
C GLY A 18 1.86 -0.03 8.79
N VAL A 19 0.57 -0.15 8.44
CA VAL A 19 0.06 0.32 7.15
C VAL A 19 0.04 1.85 7.15
N ASP A 20 0.67 2.44 6.15
CA ASP A 20 0.67 3.88 5.89
C ASP A 20 0.08 4.18 4.50
N LEU A 21 -0.56 5.33 4.39
CA LEU A 21 -1.23 5.78 3.17
C LEU A 21 -0.76 7.19 2.82
N ASP A 22 0.06 7.26 1.77
CA ASP A 22 0.56 8.52 1.25
C ASP A 22 -0.34 8.99 0.10
N PHE A 23 -0.70 10.26 0.14
CA PHE A 23 -1.48 10.93 -0.89
C PHE A 23 -0.63 12.02 -1.53
N GLU A 24 -0.24 11.80 -2.77
CA GLU A 24 0.56 12.77 -3.52
C GLU A 24 -0.24 13.30 -4.71
N THR A 25 -0.25 14.61 -4.88
CA THR A 25 -0.78 15.23 -6.10
C THR A 25 0.28 15.21 -7.18
N VAL A 26 0.00 14.54 -8.29
CA VAL A 26 0.87 14.39 -9.46
C VAL A 26 0.26 15.04 -10.70
N GLY A 27 1.11 15.61 -11.55
CA GLY A 27 0.74 16.28 -12.81
C GLY A 27 0.74 17.81 -12.70
N ASN A 28 1.15 18.49 -13.79
CA ASN A 28 1.16 19.95 -13.91
C ASN A 28 -0.27 20.49 -13.70
N GLY A 29 -0.58 20.91 -12.46
CA GLY A 29 -1.89 21.45 -12.08
C GLY A 29 -2.66 20.64 -11.03
N GLY A 30 -2.09 19.57 -10.47
CA GLY A 30 -2.71 18.84 -9.34
C GLY A 30 -3.98 18.06 -9.70
N SER A 31 -4.15 17.70 -10.97
CA SER A 31 -5.36 17.03 -11.46
C SER A 31 -5.44 15.54 -11.13
N MET A 32 -4.32 14.91 -10.75
CA MET A 32 -4.29 13.50 -10.37
C MET A 32 -3.81 13.33 -8.94
N LEU A 33 -4.56 12.54 -8.19
CA LEU A 33 -4.22 12.11 -6.84
C LEU A 33 -3.65 10.70 -6.92
N MET A 34 -2.37 10.54 -6.65
CA MET A 34 -1.73 9.26 -6.46
C MET A 34 -1.86 8.84 -5.00
N VAL A 35 -2.31 7.61 -4.79
CA VAL A 35 -2.42 7.02 -3.45
C VAL A 35 -1.46 5.83 -3.38
N VAL A 36 -0.51 5.90 -2.47
CA VAL A 36 0.46 4.84 -2.22
C VAL A 36 0.12 4.21 -0.88
N ALA A 37 0.02 2.88 -0.85
CA ALA A 37 -0.17 2.12 0.36
C ALA A 37 1.09 1.32 0.66
N THR A 38 1.63 1.51 1.87
CA THR A 38 2.89 0.90 2.31
C THR A 38 2.64 0.16 3.62
N GLY A 39 3.40 -0.89 3.91
CA GLY A 39 3.24 -1.65 5.16
C GLY A 39 4.19 -2.84 5.25
N THR A 40 4.27 -3.45 6.43
CA THR A 40 5.15 -4.60 6.69
C THR A 40 4.35 -5.89 6.73
N ALA A 41 4.62 -6.81 5.80
CA ALA A 41 4.01 -8.13 5.79
C ALA A 41 4.66 -9.02 6.87
N VAL A 42 3.86 -9.60 7.76
CA VAL A 42 4.31 -10.47 8.86
C VAL A 42 3.59 -11.80 8.82
N SER A 43 4.29 -12.86 9.22
CA SER A 43 3.72 -14.17 9.52
C SER A 43 3.98 -14.47 11.00
N VAL A 44 3.00 -15.11 11.65
CA VAL A 44 3.05 -15.51 13.06
C VAL A 44 2.81 -17.01 13.14
#